data_AF-A0A830BDL3-F1
#
_entry.id   AF-A0A830BDL3-F1
#
_cell.length_a   1.000
_cell.length_b   1.000
_cell.length_c   1.000
_cell.angle_alpha   90.00
_cell.angle_beta   90.00
_cell.angle_gamma   90.00
#
_symmetry.space_group_name_H-M   'P 1'
#
loop_
_entity.id
_entity.type
_entity.pdbx_description
1 polymer ?
#
loop_
_entity_poly.entity_id
_entity_poly.type
_entity_poly.pdbx_seq_one_letter_code
_entity_poly.pdbx_strand_id
1 'polypeptide(L)'
;ESPCGGSYESGGDQSPHSRVREQDRFLPIANIARIMNKGLPANGKIAKDSKETVQECVWSLLASSPAKQVISARERKERQTMGVIYYGLWQL
;
A
#
# COMPACT_ATOMS: atom_id res chain seq x y z
N GLU A 1 34.48 -27.34 -28.74
CA GLU A 1 34.61 -25.88 -28.55
C GLU A 1 33.35 -25.35 -27.89
N SER A 2 33.58 -24.40 -26.97
CA SER A 2 32.67 -23.51 -26.25
C SER A 2 31.53 -24.04 -25.36
N PRO A 3 31.49 -23.57 -24.08
CA PRO A 3 30.46 -23.83 -23.06
C PRO A 3 29.48 -22.64 -22.95
N CYS A 4 28.42 -22.78 -22.15
CA CYS A 4 28.08 -21.86 -21.04
C CYS A 4 26.70 -22.18 -20.48
N GLY A 5 26.64 -22.35 -19.17
CA GLY A 5 25.41 -22.42 -18.41
C GLY A 5 24.84 -21.04 -18.08
N GLY A 6 23.65 -21.09 -17.50
CA GLY A 6 23.00 -20.02 -16.77
C GLY A 6 21.55 -20.43 -16.49
N SER A 7 20.87 -20.04 -15.45
CA SER A 7 21.17 -19.47 -14.13
C SER A 7 19.82 -19.53 -13.39
N TYR A 8 19.87 -19.50 -12.06
CA TYR A 8 18.77 -19.27 -11.11
C TYR A 8 17.55 -20.21 -11.16
N GLU A 9 17.47 -21.13 -10.20
CA GLU A 9 16.20 -21.44 -9.55
C GLU A 9 16.49 -21.41 -8.05
N SER A 10 16.58 -20.20 -7.51
CA SER A 10 16.61 -20.00 -6.05
C SER A 10 15.17 -20.17 -5.56
N GLY A 11 14.79 -21.43 -5.34
CA GLY A 11 13.53 -21.83 -4.74
C GLY A 11 13.44 -21.25 -3.33
N GLY A 12 12.71 -20.14 -3.21
CA GLY A 12 12.54 -19.40 -1.97
C GLY A 12 11.82 -20.20 -0.90
N ASP A 13 12.45 -20.29 0.27
CA ASP A 13 11.79 -20.58 1.55
C ASP A 13 10.87 -19.39 1.88
N GLN A 14 9.65 -19.42 1.34
CA GLN A 14 8.59 -18.48 1.73
C GLN A 14 7.69 -19.18 2.74
N SER A 15 8.16 -19.22 3.99
CA SER A 15 7.32 -19.57 5.13
C SER A 15 5.99 -18.78 5.07
N PRO A 16 4.82 -19.41 5.25
CA PRO A 16 3.52 -18.73 5.18
C PRO A 16 3.39 -17.56 6.17
N HIS A 17 4.26 -17.50 7.19
CA HIS A 17 4.32 -16.40 8.15
C HIS A 17 4.90 -15.09 7.55
N SER A 18 5.79 -15.16 6.56
CA SER A 18 6.38 -13.96 5.95
C SER A 18 5.41 -13.27 4.99
N ARG A 19 4.69 -14.05 4.17
CA ARG A 19 3.66 -13.52 3.25
C ARG A 19 2.51 -12.81 3.97
N VAL A 20 2.10 -13.29 5.15
CA VAL A 20 1.04 -12.67 5.95
C VAL A 20 1.46 -11.28 6.44
N ARG A 21 2.71 -11.13 6.92
CA ARG A 21 3.22 -9.83 7.40
C ARG A 21 3.44 -8.81 6.28
N GLU A 22 3.75 -9.28 5.07
CA GLU A 22 3.85 -8.40 3.91
C GLU A 22 2.47 -7.97 3.41
N GLN A 23 1.48 -8.87 3.40
CA GLN A 23 0.11 -8.54 3.03
C GLN A 23 -0.53 -7.49 3.96
N ASP A 24 -0.21 -7.49 5.26
CA ASP A 24 -0.67 -6.45 6.20
C ASP A 24 -0.23 -5.03 5.81
N ARG A 25 0.87 -4.90 5.07
CA ARG A 25 1.36 -3.59 4.62
C ARG A 25 0.68 -3.10 3.34
N PHE A 26 0.07 -3.99 2.57
CA PHE A 26 -0.47 -3.64 1.28
C PHE A 26 -1.99 -3.66 1.26
N LEU A 27 -2.63 -2.82 0.43
CA LEU A 27 -4.07 -2.92 0.24
C LEU A 27 -4.42 -4.28 -0.40
N PRO A 28 -5.57 -4.89 -0.07
CA PRO A 28 -6.02 -6.11 -0.73
C PRO A 28 -6.08 -5.94 -2.25
N ILE A 29 -5.53 -6.90 -3.00
CA ILE A 29 -5.51 -6.91 -4.48
C ILE A 29 -6.90 -6.76 -5.09
N ALA A 30 -7.95 -7.27 -4.42
CA ALA A 30 -9.33 -7.09 -4.86
C ALA A 30 -9.76 -5.62 -4.90
N ASN A 31 -9.28 -4.80 -3.95
CA ASN A 31 -9.54 -3.37 -3.93
C ASN A 31 -8.78 -2.65 -5.04
N ILE A 32 -7.54 -3.03 -5.30
CA ILE A 32 -6.74 -2.52 -6.44
C ILE A 32 -7.44 -2.85 -7.76
N ALA A 33 -7.87 -4.10 -7.96
CA ALA A 33 -8.58 -4.53 -9.15
C ALA A 33 -9.89 -3.74 -9.37
N ARG A 34 -10.66 -3.47 -8.31
CA ARG A 34 -11.88 -2.66 -8.40
C ARG A 34 -11.60 -1.24 -8.85
N ILE A 35 -10.54 -0.60 -8.34
CA ILE A 35 -10.17 0.77 -8.73
C ILE A 35 -9.69 0.81 -10.18
N MET A 36 -8.78 -0.10 -10.55
CA MET A 36 -8.25 -0.17 -11.91
C MET A 36 -9.35 -0.48 -12.94
N ASN A 37 -10.33 -1.33 -12.61
CA ASN A 37 -11.46 -1.64 -13.49
C ASN A 37 -12.41 -0.45 -13.75
N LYS A 38 -12.41 0.60 -12.91
CA LYS A 38 -13.25 1.80 -13.16
C LYS A 38 -12.85 2.53 -14.44
N GLY A 39 -11.61 2.39 -14.89
CA GLY A 39 -11.11 2.98 -16.13
C GLY A 39 -11.24 2.07 -17.36
N LEU A 40 -11.78 0.86 -17.20
CA LEU A 40 -11.87 -0.12 -18.28
C LEU A 40 -13.33 -0.32 -18.73
N PRO A 41 -13.56 -0.68 -20.00
CA PRO A 41 -14.87 -1.14 -20.46
C PRO A 41 -15.28 -2.44 -19.75
N ALA A 42 -16.57 -2.79 -19.81
CA ALA A 42 -17.17 -3.90 -19.04
C ALA A 42 -16.44 -5.27 -19.13
N ASN A 43 -15.69 -5.51 -20.21
CA ASN A 43 -14.95 -6.75 -20.45
C ASN A 43 -13.42 -6.61 -20.32
N GLY A 44 -12.94 -5.49 -19.78
CA GLY A 44 -11.52 -5.24 -19.58
C GLY A 44 -10.88 -6.23 -18.62
N LYS A 45 -9.75 -6.81 -19.02
CA LYS A 45 -8.94 -7.73 -18.18
C LYS A 45 -7.68 -7.02 -17.71
N ILE A 46 -7.33 -7.22 -16.44
CA ILE A 46 -6.10 -6.71 -15.84
C ILE A 46 -5.23 -7.90 -15.47
N ALA A 47 -3.98 -7.90 -15.97
CA ALA A 47 -2.99 -8.91 -15.65
C ALA A 47 -2.68 -8.95 -14.15
N LYS A 48 -2.25 -10.10 -13.64
CA LYS A 48 -1.90 -10.29 -12.22
C LYS A 48 -0.77 -9.34 -11.82
N ASP A 49 0.31 -9.32 -12.60
CA ASP A 49 1.51 -8.53 -12.33
C ASP A 49 1.20 -7.03 -12.29
N SER A 50 0.30 -6.55 -13.16
CA SER A 50 -0.14 -5.16 -13.14
C SER A 50 -0.80 -4.76 -11.81
N LYS A 51 -1.54 -5.68 -11.18
CA LYS A 51 -2.17 -5.41 -9.87
C LYS A 51 -1.12 -5.36 -8.77
N GLU A 52 -0.10 -6.23 -8.82
CA GLU A 52 1.00 -6.28 -7.86
C GLU A 52 1.89 -5.02 -7.97
N THR A 53 2.24 -4.59 -9.18
CA THR A 53 2.99 -3.34 -9.38
C THR A 53 2.23 -2.11 -8.90
N VAL A 54 0.91 -2.05 -9.12
CA VAL A 54 0.08 -0.93 -8.64
C VAL A 54 -0.03 -0.95 -7.12
N GLN A 55 -0.12 -2.13 -6.51
CA GLN A 55 -0.12 -2.27 -5.06
C GLN A 55 1.19 -1.75 -4.43
N GLU A 56 2.33 -2.08 -5.03
CA GLU A 56 3.65 -1.55 -4.63
C GLU A 56 3.76 -0.04 -4.84
N CYS A 57 3.24 0.47 -5.97
CA CYS A 57 3.24 1.90 -6.26
C CYS A 57 2.38 2.68 -5.25
N VAL A 58 1.15 2.21 -4.97
CA VAL A 58 0.25 2.83 -3.99
C VAL A 58 0.85 2.82 -2.58
N TRP A 59 1.52 1.73 -2.21
CA TRP A 59 2.23 1.67 -0.94
C TRP A 59 3.39 2.66 -0.88
N SER A 60 4.20 2.74 -1.95
CA SER A 60 5.29 3.71 -2.04
C SER A 60 4.79 5.15 -2.01
N LEU A 61 3.62 5.44 -2.59
CA LEU A 61 2.98 6.75 -2.54
C LEU A 61 2.58 7.13 -1.10
N LEU A 62 2.00 6.20 -0.34
CA LEU A 62 1.69 6.42 1.08
C LEU A 62 2.96 6.51 1.94
N ALA A 63 3.99 5.75 1.56
CA ALA A 63 5.29 5.79 2.20
C ALA A 63 6.07 7.09 1.90
N SER A 64 5.70 7.79 0.83
CA SER A 64 6.36 9.00 0.38
C SER A 64 6.27 10.10 1.43
N SER A 65 7.42 10.73 1.72
CA SER A 65 7.56 11.85 2.67
C SER A 65 6.45 12.92 2.55
N PRO A 66 6.08 13.41 1.35
CA PRO A 66 4.97 14.36 1.21
C PRO A 66 3.62 13.79 1.68
N ALA A 67 3.26 12.57 1.29
CA ALA A 67 1.99 11.97 1.68
C ALA A 67 1.92 11.73 3.21
N LYS A 68 3.00 11.21 3.80
CA LYS A 68 3.11 11.03 5.25
C LYS A 68 2.97 12.32 6.03
N GLN A 69 3.56 13.41 5.54
CA GLN A 69 3.47 14.72 6.20
C GLN A 69 2.04 15.28 6.18
N VAL A 70 1.32 15.14 5.06
CA VAL A 70 -0.07 15.59 4.97
C VAL A 70 -0.98 14.76 5.88
N ILE A 71 -0.82 13.43 5.89
CA ILE A 71 -1.60 12.52 6.73
C ILE A 71 -1.35 12.84 8.22
N SER A 72 -0.08 12.98 8.62
CA SER A 72 0.26 13.31 10.02
C SER A 72 -0.19 14.72 10.43
N ALA A 73 -0.12 15.70 9.53
CA ALA A 73 -0.65 17.04 9.78
C ALA A 73 -2.17 17.04 9.95
N ARG A 74 -2.89 16.23 9.16
CA ARG A 74 -4.34 16.03 9.30
C ARG A 74 -4.70 15.42 10.65
N GLU A 75 -4.03 14.34 11.04
CA GLU A 75 -4.24 13.71 12.35
C GLU A 75 -3.91 14.65 13.52
N ARG A 76 -2.85 15.46 13.40
CA ARG A 76 -2.46 16.42 14.43
C ARG A 76 -3.55 17.47 14.65
N LYS A 77 -4.20 17.95 13.59
CA LYS A 77 -5.33 18.90 13.70
C LYS A 77 -6.55 18.28 14.39
N GLU A 78 -6.88 17.02 14.09
CA GLU A 78 -7.98 16.32 14.77
C GLU A 78 -7.70 16.15 16.28
N ARG A 79 -6.46 15.78 16.67
CA ARG A 79 -6.08 15.67 18.07
C ARG A 79 -6.05 17.02 18.80
N GLN A 80 -5.60 18.08 18.13
CA GLN A 80 -5.58 19.43 18.70
C GLN A 80 -6.99 19.98 18.90
N THR A 81 -7.93 19.68 17.99
CA THR A 81 -9.32 20.12 18.08
C THR A 81 -10.00 19.58 19.35
N MET A 82 -9.84 18.28 19.63
CA MET A 82 -10.36 17.71 20.88
C MET A 82 -9.71 18.38 22.11
N GLY A 83 -8.39 18.61 22.08
CA GLY A 83 -7.68 19.30 23.15
C GLY A 83 -8.23 20.70 23.42
N VAL A 84 -8.36 21.56 22.40
CA VAL A 84 -8.86 22.94 22.59
C VAL A 84 -10.30 22.97 23.09
N ILE A 85 -11.14 22.00 22.71
CA ILE A 85 -12.52 21.88 23.23
C ILE A 85 -12.49 21.52 24.72
N TYR A 86 -11.68 20.53 25.13
CA TYR A 86 -11.57 20.16 26.54
C TYR A 86 -11.01 21.29 27.42
N TYR A 87 -9.97 21.99 26.97
CA TYR A 87 -9.41 23.13 27.70
C TYR A 87 -10.39 24.31 27.75
N GLY A 88 -11.15 24.57 26.67
CA GLY A 88 -12.17 25.61 26.64
C GLY A 88 -13.37 25.34 27.54
N LEU A 89 -13.83 24.07 27.61
CA LEU A 89 -14.89 23.64 28.52
C LEU A 89 -14.47 23.66 29.98
N TRP A 90 -13.21 23.36 30.29
CA TRP A 90 -12.68 23.43 31.65
C TRP A 90 -12.69 24.87 32.20
N GLN A 91 -12.50 25.85 31.32
CA GLN A 91 -12.37 27.26 31.70
C GLN A 91 -13.73 27.96 31.91
N LEU A 92 -14.83 27.33 31.50
CA LEU A 92 -16.21 27.80 31.71
C LEU A 92 -16.80 27.22 33.00
#